data_AF-A0AB39XKP7-F1
#
_entry.id   AF-A0AB39XKP7-F1
#
_cell.length_a   1.000
_cell.length_b   1.000
_cell.length_c   1.000
_cell.angle_alpha   90.00
_cell.angle_beta   90.00
_cell.angle_gamma   90.00
#
_symmetry.space_group_name_H-M   'P 1'
#
loop_
_entity.id
_entity.type
_entity.pdbx_description
1 polymer ?
#
loop_
_entity_poly.entity_id
_entity_poly.type
_entity_poly.pdbx_seq_one_letter_code
_entity_poly.pdbx_strand_id
1 'polypeptide(L)'
;MIADQRGAVAFEMPFVYLFLIMLILLPLADLAVAGYRYISALAALRAFGQSILYSPPPDVTNASSWASTALAKADSRFPIPSIQLICGDSNAVCASGNSDPSLAKYYVYSTTITLAPIVLTSVLCTSTTGNACSFTLTYSERFQ
;
A
#
# COMPACT_ATOMS: atom_id res chain seq x y z
N MET A 1 -53.59 -15.55 -25.05
CA MET A 1 -52.47 -14.58 -24.97
C MET A 1 -51.32 -15.22 -24.19
N ILE A 2 -50.58 -16.16 -24.79
CA ILE A 2 -49.42 -16.85 -24.16
C ILE A 2 -48.44 -17.39 -25.23
N ALA A 3 -48.62 -17.01 -26.50
CA ALA A 3 -47.87 -17.60 -27.61
C ALA A 3 -46.64 -16.77 -28.06
N ASP A 4 -46.33 -15.65 -27.38
CA ASP A 4 -45.17 -14.83 -27.72
C ASP A 4 -43.99 -15.12 -26.78
N GLN A 5 -43.44 -16.34 -26.90
CA GLN A 5 -42.23 -16.76 -26.19
C GLN A 5 -41.02 -15.86 -26.53
N ARG A 6 -41.07 -15.12 -27.65
CA ARG A 6 -40.01 -14.20 -28.07
C ARG A 6 -39.93 -12.95 -27.18
N GLY A 7 -41.04 -12.52 -26.59
CA GLY A 7 -41.07 -11.42 -25.63
C GLY A 7 -40.59 -11.81 -24.23
N ALA A 8 -40.92 -13.01 -23.77
CA ALA A 8 -40.43 -13.54 -22.49
C ALA A 8 -38.90 -13.75 -22.49
N VAL A 9 -38.36 -14.33 -23.57
CA VAL A 9 -36.91 -14.49 -23.76
C VAL A 9 -36.19 -13.13 -23.87
N ALA A 10 -36.85 -12.09 -24.38
CA ALA A 10 -36.28 -10.74 -24.45
C ALA A 10 -36.22 -10.05 -23.07
N PHE A 11 -37.10 -10.38 -22.12
CA PHE A 11 -37.04 -9.86 -20.74
C PHE A 11 -36.03 -10.60 -19.87
N GLU A 12 -35.77 -11.89 -20.13
CA GLU A 12 -34.74 -12.65 -19.42
C GLU A 12 -33.33 -12.10 -19.68
N MET A 13 -33.06 -11.63 -20.90
CA MET A 13 -31.75 -11.09 -21.27
C MET A 13 -31.28 -9.91 -20.37
N PRO A 14 -32.07 -8.85 -20.13
CA PRO A 14 -31.72 -7.80 -19.17
C PRO A 14 -31.42 -8.33 -17.76
N PHE A 15 -32.20 -9.29 -17.26
CA PHE A 15 -31.97 -9.88 -15.94
C PHE A 15 -30.65 -10.67 -15.89
N VAL A 16 -30.35 -11.46 -16.92
CA VAL A 16 -29.09 -12.20 -17.04
C VAL A 16 -27.89 -11.25 -17.14
N TYR A 17 -28.01 -10.16 -17.91
CA TYR A 17 -26.96 -9.15 -17.99
C TYR A 17 -26.75 -8.43 -16.67
N LEU A 18 -27.82 -8.06 -15.96
CA LEU A 18 -27.72 -7.43 -14.64
C LEU A 18 -27.06 -8.38 -13.64
N PHE A 19 -27.44 -9.66 -13.65
CA PHE A 19 -26.83 -10.70 -12.83
C PHE A 19 -25.33 -10.85 -13.13
N LEU A 20 -24.94 -10.92 -14.41
CA LEU A 20 -23.52 -10.96 -14.83
C LEU A 20 -22.74 -9.73 -14.37
N ILE A 21 -23.33 -8.53 -14.50
CA ILE A 21 -22.69 -7.29 -14.06
C ILE A 21 -22.49 -7.32 -12.54
N MET A 22 -23.52 -7.65 -11.78
CA MET A 22 -23.50 -7.56 -10.31
C MET A 22 -22.65 -8.63 -9.64
N LEU A 23 -22.60 -9.84 -10.19
CA LEU A 23 -21.92 -10.98 -9.55
C LEU A 23 -20.55 -11.30 -10.14
N ILE A 24 -20.27 -10.88 -11.38
CA ILE A 24 -18.99 -11.17 -12.02
C ILE A 24 -18.22 -9.88 -12.26
N LEU A 25 -18.77 -8.95 -13.05
CA LEU A 25 -17.99 -7.80 -13.52
C LEU A 25 -17.64 -6.82 -12.38
N LEU A 26 -18.59 -6.49 -11.50
CA LEU A 26 -18.33 -5.59 -10.37
C LEU A 26 -17.37 -6.20 -9.33
N PRO A 27 -17.55 -7.46 -8.87
CA PRO A 27 -16.58 -8.08 -7.96
C PRO A 27 -15.19 -8.23 -8.59
N LEU A 28 -15.10 -8.54 -9.89
CA LEU A 28 -13.82 -8.63 -10.58
C LEU A 28 -13.12 -7.27 -10.67
N ALA A 29 -13.87 -6.19 -10.93
CA ALA A 29 -13.35 -4.83 -10.95
C ALA A 29 -12.83 -4.42 -9.58
N ASP A 30 -13.55 -4.73 -8.50
CA ASP A 30 -13.10 -4.48 -7.12
C ASP A 30 -11.76 -5.18 -6.83
N LEU A 31 -11.63 -6.46 -7.20
CA LEU A 31 -10.39 -7.21 -7.05
C LEU A 31 -9.24 -6.61 -7.86
N ALA A 32 -9.51 -6.21 -9.12
CA ALA A 32 -8.49 -5.62 -9.99
C ALA A 32 -8.00 -4.27 -9.46
N VAL A 33 -8.91 -3.40 -9.02
CA VAL A 33 -8.56 -2.09 -8.43
C VAL A 33 -7.79 -2.27 -7.13
N ALA A 34 -8.24 -3.19 -6.26
CA ALA A 34 -7.56 -3.50 -5.02
C ALA A 34 -6.13 -4.02 -5.27
N GLY A 35 -5.97 -4.96 -6.19
CA GLY A 35 -4.67 -5.49 -6.59
C GLY A 35 -3.75 -4.42 -7.17
N TYR A 36 -4.27 -3.55 -8.05
CA TYR A 36 -3.49 -2.45 -8.61
C TYR A 36 -3.00 -1.48 -7.53
N ARG A 37 -3.86 -1.11 -6.58
CA ARG A 37 -3.49 -0.25 -5.44
C ARG A 37 -2.41 -0.87 -4.56
N TYR A 38 -2.52 -2.18 -4.28
CA TYR A 38 -1.52 -2.90 -3.50
C TYR A 38 -0.15 -2.94 -4.21
N ILE A 39 -0.13 -3.36 -5.48
CA ILE A 39 1.11 -3.51 -6.25
C ILE A 39 1.77 -2.15 -6.48
N SER A 40 1.00 -1.11 -6.79
CA SER A 40 1.55 0.25 -6.97
C SER A 40 2.15 0.80 -5.69
N ALA A 41 1.54 0.56 -4.53
CA ALA A 41 2.12 0.94 -3.25
C ALA A 41 3.41 0.19 -2.94
N LEU A 42 3.46 -1.12 -3.21
CA LEU A 42 4.67 -1.92 -3.02
C LEU A 42 5.81 -1.47 -3.96
N ALA A 43 5.47 -1.15 -5.21
CA ALA A 43 6.43 -0.61 -6.17
C ALA A 43 6.96 0.76 -5.72
N ALA A 44 6.09 1.63 -5.20
CA ALA A 44 6.47 2.94 -4.66
C ALA A 44 7.40 2.79 -3.44
N LEU A 45 7.10 1.87 -2.50
CA LEU A 45 7.95 1.57 -1.35
C LEU A 45 9.35 1.13 -1.78
N ARG A 46 9.45 0.24 -2.78
CA ARG A 46 10.74 -0.22 -3.31
C ARG A 46 11.47 0.90 -4.04
N ALA A 47 10.78 1.69 -4.87
CA ALA A 47 11.38 2.82 -5.57
C ALA A 47 11.94 3.87 -4.60
N PHE A 48 11.23 4.12 -3.49
CA PHE A 48 11.69 4.98 -2.41
C PHE A 48 12.98 4.45 -1.77
N GLY A 49 13.04 3.16 -1.42
CA GLY A 49 14.24 2.55 -0.85
C GLY A 49 15.45 2.63 -1.79
N GLN A 50 15.25 2.33 -3.06
CA GLN A 50 16.28 2.52 -4.08
C GLN A 50 16.70 3.99 -4.22
N SER A 51 15.78 4.95 -4.10
CA SER A 51 16.11 6.38 -4.15
C SER A 51 17.01 6.83 -3.00
N ILE A 52 16.86 6.21 -1.82
CA ILE A 52 17.73 6.43 -0.67
C ILE A 52 19.09 5.77 -0.89
N LEU A 53 19.11 4.56 -1.48
CA LEU A 53 20.35 3.83 -1.74
C LEU A 53 21.26 4.56 -2.75
N TYR A 54 20.69 5.10 -3.83
CA TYR A 54 21.46 5.81 -4.87
C TYR A 54 21.76 7.28 -4.54
N SER A 55 20.95 7.90 -3.68
CA SER A 55 21.11 9.29 -3.27
C SER A 55 20.84 9.40 -1.77
N PRO A 56 21.77 8.88 -0.94
CA PRO A 56 21.60 8.90 0.50
C PRO A 56 21.56 10.36 1.01
N PRO A 57 20.71 10.67 1.99
CA PRO A 57 20.77 11.94 2.68
C PRO A 57 22.17 12.17 3.28
N PRO A 58 22.67 13.42 3.28
CA PRO A 58 24.07 13.72 3.59
C PRO A 58 24.49 13.45 5.03
N ASP A 59 23.55 13.45 5.99
CA ASP A 59 23.84 13.31 7.41
C ASP A 59 23.11 12.11 8.03
N VAL A 60 23.78 10.96 8.14
CA VAL A 60 23.29 9.79 8.91
C VAL A 60 23.56 9.91 10.42
N THR A 61 24.39 10.87 10.82
CA THR A 61 24.79 11.17 12.21
C THR A 61 23.65 11.73 13.06
N ASN A 62 22.61 12.26 12.42
CA ASN A 62 21.42 12.78 13.07
C ASN A 62 20.18 12.14 12.45
N ALA A 63 19.66 11.12 13.12
CA ALA A 63 18.55 10.31 12.65
C ALA A 63 17.28 11.15 12.36
N SER A 64 17.07 12.24 13.09
CA SER A 64 15.90 13.12 12.93
C SER A 64 15.97 13.93 11.63
N SER A 65 17.12 14.56 11.35
CA SER A 65 17.32 15.31 10.09
C SER A 65 17.38 14.36 8.89
N TRP A 66 18.02 13.20 9.06
CA TRP A 66 18.04 12.14 8.06
C TRP A 66 16.62 11.70 7.69
N ALA A 67 15.79 11.38 8.69
CA ALA A 67 14.41 10.95 8.48
C ALA A 67 13.60 12.01 7.73
N SER A 68 13.70 13.28 8.12
CA SER A 68 12.99 14.36 7.42
C SER A 68 13.40 14.52 5.95
N THR A 69 14.70 14.40 5.67
CA THR A 69 15.25 14.52 4.31
C THR A 69 14.89 13.31 3.46
N ALA A 70 14.91 12.11 4.05
CA ALA A 70 14.46 10.89 3.39
C ALA A 70 12.96 10.98 3.06
N LEU A 71 12.12 11.39 4.02
CA LEU A 71 10.67 11.53 3.81
C LEU A 71 10.33 12.57 2.73
N ALA A 72 11.14 13.60 2.54
CA ALA A 72 10.97 14.55 1.44
C ALA A 72 11.10 13.92 0.04
N LYS A 73 11.73 12.74 -0.08
CA LYS A 73 11.83 11.97 -1.34
C LYS A 73 10.62 11.04 -1.56
N ALA A 74 9.71 10.90 -0.59
CA ALA A 74 8.55 10.03 -0.72
C ALA A 74 7.55 10.58 -1.75
N ASP A 75 6.90 9.69 -2.52
CA ASP A 75 5.83 10.09 -3.43
C ASP A 75 4.60 10.51 -2.62
N SER A 76 4.07 11.70 -2.90
CA SER A 76 2.83 12.22 -2.31
C SER A 76 1.62 11.27 -2.39
N ARG A 77 1.60 10.37 -3.38
CA ARG A 77 0.51 9.39 -3.59
C ARG A 77 0.56 8.23 -2.61
N PHE A 78 1.73 7.94 -2.04
CA PHE A 78 1.95 6.88 -1.05
C PHE A 78 2.75 7.47 0.12
N PRO A 79 2.11 8.32 0.94
CA PRO A 79 2.81 9.03 2.00
C PRO A 79 3.34 8.04 3.04
N ILE A 80 4.62 8.19 3.36
CA ILE A 80 5.27 7.46 4.44
C ILE A 80 5.19 8.37 5.67
N PRO A 81 4.42 8.02 6.72
CA PRO A 81 4.22 8.90 7.88
C PRO A 81 5.47 8.98 8.76
N SER A 82 6.29 7.93 8.78
CA SER A 82 7.53 7.88 9.55
C SER A 82 8.50 6.87 8.97
N ILE A 83 9.78 7.22 9.01
CA ILE A 83 10.90 6.31 8.74
C ILE A 83 11.74 6.19 10.00
N GLN A 84 12.12 4.96 10.34
CA GLN A 84 12.95 4.64 11.49
C GLN A 84 14.29 4.12 10.99
N LEU A 85 15.37 4.76 11.46
CA LEU A 85 16.74 4.29 11.25
C LEU A 85 17.09 3.34 12.40
N ILE A 86 17.68 2.18 12.11
CA ILE A 86 18.12 1.22 13.12
C ILE A 86 19.66 1.17 13.17
N CYS A 87 20.20 1.38 14.37
CA CYS A 87 21.62 1.50 14.65
C CYS A 87 22.13 0.46 15.65
N GLY A 88 23.35 0.00 15.45
CA GLY A 88 24.14 -0.80 16.39
C GLY A 88 23.89 -2.30 16.33
N ASP A 89 24.55 -3.04 17.23
CA ASP A 89 24.39 -4.50 17.36
C ASP A 89 23.13 -4.90 18.12
N SER A 90 22.56 -3.98 18.89
CA SER A 90 21.32 -4.19 19.65
C SER A 90 20.04 -3.95 18.85
N ASN A 91 20.12 -3.63 17.55
CA ASN A 91 18.98 -3.32 16.68
C ASN A 91 18.03 -2.24 17.26
N ALA A 92 18.60 -1.21 17.89
CA ALA A 92 17.84 -0.13 18.49
C ALA A 92 17.58 0.99 17.48
N VAL A 93 16.48 1.73 17.64
CA VAL A 93 16.22 2.95 16.87
C VAL A 93 17.35 3.95 17.12
N CYS A 94 17.91 4.52 16.05
CA CYS A 94 18.99 5.50 16.16
C CYS A 94 18.50 6.73 16.94
N ALA A 95 19.21 7.04 18.03
CA ALA A 95 18.98 8.20 18.88
C ALA A 95 20.33 8.84 19.22
N SER A 96 20.36 10.06 19.75
CA SER A 96 21.60 10.84 19.93
C SER A 96 22.73 10.13 20.67
N GLY A 97 22.43 9.12 21.51
CA GLY A 97 23.44 8.28 22.19
C GLY A 97 23.95 7.05 21.41
N ASN A 98 23.39 6.74 20.24
CA ASN A 98 23.73 5.60 19.37
C ASN A 98 23.61 5.97 17.87
N SER A 99 23.87 7.24 17.52
CA SER A 99 23.73 7.76 16.15
C SER A 99 25.04 7.72 15.35
N ASP A 100 26.00 6.87 15.73
CA ASP A 100 27.26 6.80 15.00
C ASP A 100 26.99 6.34 13.54
N PRO A 101 27.45 7.08 12.51
CA PRO A 101 27.28 6.73 11.10
C PRO A 101 27.72 5.32 10.75
N SER A 102 28.73 4.81 11.47
CA SER A 102 29.28 3.46 11.29
C SER A 102 28.37 2.35 11.82
N LEU A 103 27.35 2.70 12.60
CA LEU A 103 26.43 1.76 13.26
C LEU A 103 25.08 1.66 12.55
N ALA A 104 24.75 2.54 11.60
CA ALA A 104 23.48 2.49 10.87
C ALA A 104 23.43 1.27 9.94
N LYS A 105 22.56 0.30 10.24
CA LYS A 105 22.50 -0.98 9.50
C LYS A 105 21.36 -1.03 8.49
N TYR A 106 20.18 -0.58 8.89
CA TYR A 106 18.99 -0.65 8.06
C TYR A 106 17.98 0.42 8.46
N TYR A 107 17.06 0.69 7.56
CA TYR A 107 15.94 1.58 7.78
C TYR A 107 14.63 0.84 7.54
N VAL A 108 13.61 1.19 8.33
CA VAL A 108 12.28 0.59 8.29
C VAL A 108 11.26 1.70 8.14
N TYR A 109 10.29 1.49 7.27
CA TYR A 109 9.20 2.42 7.03
C TYR A 109 7.95 1.68 6.66
N SER A 110 6.83 2.38 6.72
CA SER A 110 5.54 1.82 6.32
C SER A 110 4.74 2.83 5.52
N THR A 111 3.85 2.33 4.68
CA THR A 111 2.81 3.15 4.04
C THR A 111 1.47 2.51 4.32
N THR A 112 0.42 3.32 4.45
CA THR A 112 -0.94 2.83 4.55
C THR A 112 -1.64 3.00 3.21
N ILE A 113 -2.30 1.95 2.75
CA ILE A 113 -3.21 2.00 1.61
C ILE A 113 -4.64 1.86 2.10
N THR A 114 -5.56 2.59 1.49
CA THR A 114 -6.99 2.45 1.77
C THR A 114 -7.69 1.96 0.51
N LEU A 115 -8.41 0.85 0.67
CA LEU A 115 -9.23 0.24 -0.37
C LEU A 115 -10.65 0.82 -0.30
N ALA A 116 -11.29 0.98 -1.44
CA ALA A 116 -12.69 1.40 -1.54
C ALA A 116 -13.45 0.47 -2.50
N PRO A 117 -13.65 -0.80 -2.14
CA PRO A 117 -14.43 -1.74 -2.95
C PRO A 117 -15.92 -1.39 -2.89
N ILE A 118 -16.65 -1.71 -3.96
CA ILE A 118 -18.08 -1.41 -4.11
C ILE A 118 -18.95 -2.56 -3.60
N VAL A 119 -18.61 -3.80 -3.96
CA VAL A 119 -19.40 -5.02 -3.69
C VAL A 119 -18.68 -5.94 -2.72
N LEU A 120 -17.35 -6.06 -2.82
CA LEU A 120 -16.55 -6.98 -2.00
C LEU A 120 -16.07 -6.38 -0.67
N THR A 121 -16.75 -5.37 -0.13
CA THR A 121 -16.38 -4.72 1.15
C THR A 121 -16.17 -5.70 2.29
N SER A 122 -17.09 -6.64 2.50
CA SER A 122 -16.99 -7.63 3.59
C SER A 122 -15.82 -8.62 3.45
N VAL A 123 -15.30 -8.80 2.23
CA VAL A 123 -14.22 -9.76 1.93
C VAL A 123 -12.87 -9.07 1.88
N LEU A 124 -12.80 -7.89 1.27
CA LEU A 124 -11.57 -7.12 1.07
C LEU A 124 -11.25 -6.21 2.26
N CYS A 125 -12.25 -5.77 3.03
CA CYS A 125 -12.06 -4.91 4.18
C CYS A 125 -12.07 -5.71 5.48
N THR A 126 -11.02 -6.50 5.69
CA THR A 126 -10.83 -7.37 6.86
C THR A 126 -9.72 -6.89 7.79
N SER A 127 -9.21 -5.68 7.58
CA SER A 127 -8.14 -5.13 8.41
C SER A 127 -8.59 -4.95 9.85
N THR A 128 -7.73 -5.32 10.79
CA THR A 128 -7.93 -5.12 12.23
C THR A 128 -7.49 -3.73 12.72
N THR A 129 -6.91 -2.93 11.82
CA THR A 129 -6.55 -1.54 12.07
C THR A 129 -7.82 -0.70 12.04
N GLY A 130 -7.92 0.40 12.80
CA GLY A 130 -9.18 1.14 13.07
C GLY A 130 -10.07 1.53 11.88
N ASN A 131 -9.61 1.38 10.63
CA ASN A 131 -10.43 1.33 9.44
C ASN A 131 -10.27 -0.03 8.72
N ALA A 132 -11.37 -0.78 8.58
CA ALA A 132 -11.39 -2.16 8.07
C ALA A 132 -10.86 -2.29 6.62
N CYS A 133 -10.90 -1.21 5.83
CA CYS A 133 -10.39 -1.21 4.46
C CYS A 133 -8.94 -0.67 4.32
N SER A 134 -8.27 -0.37 5.44
CA SER A 134 -6.92 0.21 5.42
C SER A 134 -5.86 -0.82 5.81
N PHE A 135 -4.85 -0.98 4.97
CA PHE A 135 -3.78 -1.96 5.13
C PHE A 135 -2.43 -1.24 5.23
N THR A 136 -1.64 -1.59 6.25
CA THR A 136 -0.31 -1.06 6.44
C THR A 136 0.72 -2.01 5.83
N LEU A 137 1.51 -1.49 4.90
CA LEU A 137 2.60 -2.19 4.25
C LEU A 137 3.91 -1.73 4.87
N THR A 138 4.62 -2.65 5.53
CA THR A 138 5.96 -2.40 6.08
C THR A 138 7.04 -2.83 5.10
N TYR A 139 8.07 -2.01 4.96
CA TYR A 139 9.27 -2.30 4.19
C TYR A 139 10.53 -1.98 5.00
N SER A 140 11.58 -2.76 4.78
CA SER A 140 12.88 -2.56 5.42
C SER A 140 13.99 -2.81 4.42
N GLU A 141 15.00 -1.95 4.40
CA GLU A 141 16.17 -2.10 3.54
C GLU A 141 17.45 -1.80 4.31
N ARG A 142 18.55 -2.48 3.93
CA ARG A 142 19.87 -2.29 4.55
C ARG A 142 20.62 -1.17 3.84
N PHE A 143 21.49 -0.48 4.57
CA PHE A 143 22.56 0.31 3.96
C PHE A 143 23.60 -0.65 3.38
N GLN A 144 24.16 -0.31 2.21
CA GLN A 144 25.20 -1.10 1.55
C GLN A 144 26.55 -0.93 2.24
#